data_AF-A0A847AQ21-F1
#
_entry.id   AF-A0A847AQ21-F1
#
_cell.length_a   1.000
_cell.length_b   1.000
_cell.length_c   1.000
_cell.angle_alpha   90.00
_cell.angle_beta   90.00
_cell.angle_gamma   90.00
#
_symmetry.space_group_name_H-M   'P 1'
#
loop_
_entity.id
_entity.type
_entity.pdbx_description
1 polymer ?
#
loop_
_entity_poly.entity_id
_entity_poly.type
_entity_poly.pdbx_seq_one_letter_code
_entity_poly.pdbx_strand_id
1 'polypeptide(L)'
;MIVFGSYSDSEKSKFANEILTNIIARNDLKDSEFMQIFTLVSKYDVNENLYIGALEKWYSITNNDNSKANILFFRYAYYIKNNNKDMLKALVYEDLKKANNISSLLDLNFDLKADTLIDFRNYNFGSYSFSLYKDTTLYRHLATMTLPFNQTKVVELENMLMIEKATKPTNNMATYENIFSKYSANRLYVLNFLGEKERAFVEAMNDYDIIKTFEMYKKSPAMFDDTYTGILKKTKV
;
A
#
# COMPACT_ATOMS: atom_id res chain seq x y z
N MET A 1 -10.15 16.82 19.35
CA MET A 1 -10.70 15.49 19.02
C MET A 1 -12.20 15.62 18.98
N ILE A 2 -12.83 15.36 17.83
CA ILE A 2 -14.29 15.38 17.72
C ILE A 2 -14.82 14.08 18.33
N VAL A 3 -15.76 14.17 19.27
CA VAL A 3 -16.36 13.01 19.95
C VAL A 3 -17.87 13.13 19.84
N PHE A 4 -18.51 12.15 19.21
CA PHE A 4 -19.96 11.99 19.37
C PHE A 4 -20.17 11.40 20.74
N GLY A 5 -20.83 12.13 21.65
CA GLY A 5 -21.02 11.74 23.05
C GLY A 5 -21.84 10.45 23.25
N SER A 6 -22.77 10.45 24.21
CA SER A 6 -23.58 9.28 24.58
C SER A 6 -24.69 8.93 23.58
N TYR A 7 -24.42 9.06 22.28
CA TYR A 7 -25.34 8.70 21.19
C TYR A 7 -25.24 7.20 20.85
N SER A 8 -26.32 6.65 20.30
CA SER A 8 -26.33 5.32 19.71
C SER A 8 -25.45 5.25 18.46
N ASP A 9 -25.02 4.05 18.07
CA ASP A 9 -24.17 3.88 16.88
C ASP A 9 -24.88 4.27 15.58
N SER A 10 -26.20 4.09 15.52
CA SER A 10 -27.04 4.56 14.40
C SER A 10 -27.01 6.08 14.27
N GLU A 11 -27.17 6.81 15.38
CA GLU A 11 -27.09 8.28 15.39
C GLU A 11 -25.68 8.77 15.03
N LYS A 12 -24.64 8.13 15.56
CA LYS A 12 -23.24 8.43 15.20
C LYS A 12 -22.96 8.25 13.71
N SER A 13 -23.52 7.19 13.12
CA SER A 13 -23.42 6.93 11.68
C SER A 13 -24.17 7.98 10.86
N LYS A 14 -25.36 8.39 11.30
CA LYS A 14 -26.09 9.51 10.69
C LYS A 14 -25.29 10.81 10.74
N PHE A 15 -24.75 11.17 11.90
CA PHE A 15 -23.91 12.37 12.06
C PHE A 15 -22.65 12.32 11.21
N ALA A 16 -22.01 11.15 11.07
CA ALA A 16 -20.86 10.98 10.20
C ALA A 16 -21.21 11.28 8.72
N ASN A 17 -22.36 10.80 8.23
CA ASN A 17 -22.83 11.11 6.87
C ASN A 17 -23.19 12.59 6.68
N GLU A 18 -23.80 13.22 7.69
CA GLU A 18 -24.09 14.66 7.66
C GLU A 18 -22.80 15.49 7.60
N ILE A 19 -21.77 15.12 8.37
CA ILE A 19 -20.45 15.75 8.32
C ILE A 19 -19.83 15.60 6.93
N LEU A 20 -19.85 14.39 6.36
CA LEU A 20 -19.33 14.14 5.00
C LEU A 20 -20.02 15.02 3.96
N THR A 21 -21.35 15.09 4.00
CA THR A 21 -22.15 15.96 3.11
C THR A 21 -21.72 17.41 3.23
N ASN A 22 -21.56 17.90 4.47
CA ASN A 22 -21.18 19.29 4.72
C ASN A 22 -19.78 19.62 4.21
N ILE A 23 -18.81 18.71 4.37
CA ILE A 23 -17.41 19.00 4.01
C ILE A 23 -17.18 18.98 2.50
N ILE A 24 -17.97 18.22 1.74
CA ILE A 24 -17.94 18.22 0.26
C ILE A 24 -18.26 19.62 -0.28
N ALA A 25 -19.21 20.32 0.35
CA ALA A 25 -19.64 21.66 -0.05
C ALA A 25 -18.69 22.79 0.40
N ARG A 26 -17.65 22.49 1.19
CA ARG A 26 -16.75 23.48 1.81
C ARG A 26 -15.39 23.56 1.12
N ASN A 27 -14.83 24.77 1.11
CA ASN A 27 -13.51 25.07 0.53
C ASN A 27 -12.53 25.66 1.55
N ASP A 28 -12.96 25.86 2.79
CA ASP A 28 -12.24 26.61 3.83
C ASP A 28 -11.48 25.72 4.82
N LEU A 29 -11.70 24.41 4.76
CA LEU A 29 -11.08 23.44 5.66
C LEU A 29 -9.61 23.20 5.28
N LYS A 30 -8.76 23.13 6.31
CA LYS A 30 -7.35 22.81 6.20
C LYS A 30 -7.12 21.30 6.31
N ASP A 31 -5.97 20.82 5.83
CA ASP A 31 -5.57 19.41 5.90
C ASP A 31 -5.70 18.80 7.30
N SER A 32 -5.32 19.55 8.34
CA SER A 32 -5.43 19.09 9.73
C SER A 32 -6.87 18.87 10.20
N GLU A 33 -7.83 19.60 9.63
CA GLU A 33 -9.26 19.47 9.94
C GLU A 33 -9.85 18.28 9.21
N PHE A 34 -9.52 18.10 7.92
CA PHE A 34 -9.88 16.89 7.18
C PHE A 34 -9.33 15.63 7.85
N MET A 35 -8.06 15.65 8.29
CA MET A 35 -7.47 14.53 9.04
C MET A 35 -8.30 14.15 10.28
N GLN A 36 -8.73 15.14 11.06
CA GLN A 36 -9.55 14.89 12.25
C GLN A 36 -10.94 14.35 11.89
N ILE A 37 -11.54 14.88 10.82
CA ILE A 37 -12.85 14.43 10.33
C ILE A 37 -12.75 12.98 9.86
N PHE A 38 -11.81 12.63 8.97
CA PHE A 38 -11.65 11.27 8.46
C PHE A 38 -11.26 10.25 9.52
N THR A 39 -10.45 10.66 10.51
CA THR A 39 -10.16 9.85 11.69
C THR A 39 -11.42 9.55 12.52
N LEU A 40 -12.39 10.48 12.56
CA LEU A 40 -13.65 10.26 13.25
C LEU A 40 -14.60 9.41 12.41
N VAL A 41 -14.90 9.83 11.18
CA VAL A 41 -15.97 9.22 10.36
C VAL A 41 -15.62 7.79 9.94
N SER A 42 -14.34 7.43 9.82
CA SER A 42 -13.90 6.07 9.52
C SER A 42 -14.35 5.04 10.57
N LYS A 43 -14.69 5.47 11.79
CA LYS A 43 -15.18 4.60 12.86
C LYS A 43 -16.63 4.16 12.68
N TYR A 44 -17.41 4.84 11.83
CA TYR A 44 -18.86 4.63 11.69
C TYR A 44 -19.26 4.18 10.29
N ASP A 45 -20.49 3.72 10.14
CA ASP A 45 -21.01 3.28 8.85
C ASP A 45 -21.45 4.49 8.04
N VAL A 46 -20.82 4.65 6.88
CA VAL A 46 -20.97 5.83 6.03
C VAL A 46 -21.20 5.43 4.59
N ASN A 47 -22.02 6.22 3.90
CA ASN A 47 -22.32 6.04 2.49
C ASN A 47 -21.04 6.19 1.66
N GLU A 48 -20.78 5.24 0.76
CA GLU A 48 -19.56 5.22 -0.05
C GLU A 48 -19.40 6.49 -0.88
N ASN A 49 -20.46 6.92 -1.58
CA ASN A 49 -20.40 8.11 -2.44
C ASN A 49 -20.05 9.36 -1.65
N LEU A 50 -20.58 9.50 -0.41
CA LEU A 50 -20.22 10.60 0.47
C LEU A 50 -18.78 10.50 0.97
N TYR A 51 -18.33 9.31 1.36
CA TYR A 51 -16.98 9.12 1.88
C TYR A 51 -15.91 9.34 0.81
N ILE A 52 -16.09 8.72 -0.35
CA ILE A 52 -15.17 8.84 -1.49
C ILE A 52 -15.22 10.25 -2.08
N GLY A 53 -16.42 10.83 -2.25
CA GLY A 53 -16.56 12.21 -2.72
C GLY A 53 -15.92 13.24 -1.79
N ALA A 54 -15.96 13.01 -0.47
CA ALA A 54 -15.26 13.86 0.48
C ALA A 54 -13.73 13.68 0.44
N LEU A 55 -13.22 12.46 0.20
CA LEU A 55 -11.79 12.22 0.02
C LEU A 55 -11.28 12.87 -1.26
N GLU A 56 -12.03 12.75 -2.35
CA GLU A 56 -11.75 13.41 -3.63
C GLU A 56 -11.76 14.93 -3.46
N LYS A 57 -12.74 15.46 -2.71
CA LYS A 57 -12.78 16.87 -2.37
C LYS A 57 -11.50 17.32 -1.67
N TRP A 58 -11.08 16.62 -0.62
CA TRP A 58 -9.85 16.93 0.09
C TRP A 58 -8.62 16.83 -0.83
N TYR A 59 -8.55 15.81 -1.67
CA TYR A 59 -7.49 15.64 -2.65
C TYR A 59 -7.38 16.83 -3.61
N SER A 60 -8.52 17.34 -4.10
CA SER A 60 -8.57 18.43 -5.09
C SER A 60 -8.04 19.77 -4.58
N ILE A 61 -7.98 19.97 -3.26
CA ILE A 61 -7.59 21.24 -2.64
C ILE A 61 -6.23 21.18 -1.95
N THR A 62 -5.65 19.99 -1.75
CA THR A 62 -4.37 19.83 -1.07
C THR A 62 -3.20 19.68 -2.05
N ASN A 63 -2.13 20.43 -1.78
CA ASN A 63 -0.83 20.28 -2.46
C ASN A 63 0.21 19.57 -1.58
N ASN A 64 -0.19 19.06 -0.42
CA ASN A 64 0.72 18.44 0.54
C ASN A 64 0.81 16.92 0.30
N ASP A 65 2.02 16.43 0.02
CA ASP A 65 2.26 15.01 -0.25
C ASP A 65 1.91 14.09 0.93
N ASN A 66 2.08 14.54 2.18
CA ASN A 66 1.63 13.76 3.34
C ASN A 66 0.10 13.68 3.42
N SER A 67 -0.59 14.77 3.08
CA SER A 67 -2.05 14.78 3.03
C SER A 67 -2.57 13.84 1.93
N LYS A 68 -1.96 13.87 0.74
CA LYS A 68 -2.25 12.91 -0.35
C LYS A 68 -2.01 11.45 0.08
N ALA A 69 -0.91 11.18 0.77
CA ALA A 69 -0.63 9.85 1.32
C ALA A 69 -1.70 9.42 2.33
N ASN A 70 -2.13 10.32 3.23
CA ASN A 70 -3.19 10.03 4.19
C ASN A 70 -4.54 9.75 3.50
N ILE A 71 -4.87 10.49 2.43
CA ILE A 71 -6.08 10.24 1.63
C ILE A 71 -6.05 8.83 1.04
N LEU A 72 -4.91 8.42 0.46
CA LEU A 72 -4.71 7.06 -0.03
C LEU A 72 -4.92 6.02 1.08
N PHE A 73 -4.37 6.24 2.28
CA PHE A 73 -4.56 5.33 3.42
C PHE A 73 -6.00 5.26 3.90
N PHE A 74 -6.71 6.39 4.00
CA PHE A 74 -8.13 6.41 4.37
C PHE A 74 -8.99 5.68 3.33
N ARG A 75 -8.69 5.84 2.03
CA ARG A 75 -9.37 5.12 0.96
C ARG A 75 -9.22 3.61 1.11
N TYR A 76 -8.00 3.12 1.39
CA TYR A 76 -7.78 1.70 1.67
C TYR A 76 -8.53 1.23 2.93
N ALA A 77 -8.41 1.98 4.02
CA ALA A 77 -9.05 1.63 5.29
C ALA A 77 -10.58 1.50 5.15
N TYR A 78 -11.21 2.38 4.35
CA TYR A 78 -12.63 2.30 4.05
C TYR A 78 -13.03 0.99 3.41
N TYR A 79 -12.36 0.59 2.32
CA TYR A 79 -12.74 -0.64 1.62
C TYR A 79 -12.37 -1.91 2.39
N ILE A 80 -11.34 -1.88 3.25
CA ILE A 80 -11.04 -2.98 4.19
C ILE A 80 -12.17 -3.12 5.20
N LYS A 81 -12.58 -2.00 5.84
CA LYS A 81 -13.66 -2.00 6.83
C LYS A 81 -14.96 -2.56 6.25
N ASN A 82 -15.28 -2.20 5.01
CA ASN A 82 -16.49 -2.64 4.31
C ASN A 82 -16.31 -4.00 3.60
N ASN A 83 -15.18 -4.68 3.77
CA ASN A 83 -14.85 -5.96 3.13
C ASN A 83 -15.04 -5.96 1.59
N ASN A 84 -14.84 -4.81 0.94
CA ASN A 84 -14.95 -4.67 -0.51
C ASN A 84 -13.63 -5.05 -1.16
N LYS A 85 -13.41 -6.35 -1.33
CA LYS A 85 -12.17 -6.90 -1.88
C LYS A 85 -11.96 -6.52 -3.34
N ASP A 86 -13.00 -6.45 -4.15
CA ASP A 86 -12.84 -6.17 -5.59
C ASP A 86 -12.33 -4.76 -5.84
N MET A 87 -12.85 -3.77 -5.09
CA MET A 87 -12.33 -2.40 -5.18
C MET A 87 -10.91 -2.30 -4.61
N LEU A 88 -10.60 -3.00 -3.50
CA LEU A 88 -9.23 -3.06 -2.98
C LEU A 88 -8.24 -3.65 -3.98
N LYS A 89 -8.65 -4.71 -4.72
CA LYS A 89 -7.82 -5.30 -5.78
C LYS A 89 -7.50 -4.27 -6.86
N ALA A 90 -8.51 -3.54 -7.34
CA ALA A 90 -8.32 -2.49 -8.34
C ALA A 90 -7.35 -1.40 -7.86
N LEU A 91 -7.51 -0.93 -6.62
CA LEU A 91 -6.66 0.10 -6.03
C LEU A 91 -5.20 -0.36 -5.90
N VAL A 92 -4.97 -1.51 -5.27
CA VAL A 92 -3.60 -1.98 -5.04
C VAL A 92 -2.93 -2.37 -6.34
N TYR A 93 -3.67 -2.89 -7.33
CA TYR A 93 -3.12 -3.20 -8.64
C TYR A 93 -2.73 -1.93 -9.42
N GLU A 94 -3.55 -0.87 -9.36
CA GLU A 94 -3.17 0.44 -9.92
C GLU A 94 -1.87 0.95 -9.31
N ASP A 95 -1.74 0.84 -7.99
CA ASP A 95 -0.55 1.26 -7.28
C ASP A 95 0.68 0.41 -7.62
N LEU A 96 0.52 -0.90 -7.80
CA LEU A 96 1.61 -1.79 -8.22
C LEU A 96 2.16 -1.40 -9.60
N LYS A 97 1.31 -0.98 -10.54
CA LYS A 97 1.72 -0.49 -11.87
C LYS A 97 2.65 0.72 -11.80
N LYS A 98 2.61 1.48 -10.70
CA LYS A 98 3.42 2.69 -10.49
C LYS A 98 4.82 2.39 -9.98
N ALA A 99 5.21 1.11 -9.86
CA ALA A 99 6.61 0.70 -9.69
C ALA A 99 7.34 1.36 -8.51
N ASN A 100 6.66 1.51 -7.36
CA ASN A 100 7.20 2.20 -6.18
C ASN A 100 7.54 3.70 -6.36
N ASN A 101 7.18 4.32 -7.49
CA ASN A 101 7.34 5.76 -7.69
C ASN A 101 6.35 6.53 -6.81
N ILE A 102 6.84 7.17 -5.74
CA ILE A 102 5.99 7.87 -4.78
C ILE A 102 5.20 9.02 -5.42
N SER A 103 5.83 9.83 -6.28
CA SER A 103 5.12 10.94 -6.94
C SER A 103 3.94 10.42 -7.78
N SER A 104 4.11 9.32 -8.50
CA SER A 104 3.02 8.66 -9.22
C SER A 104 1.98 8.04 -8.26
N LEU A 105 2.41 7.43 -7.15
CA LEU A 105 1.51 6.85 -6.15
C LEU A 105 0.61 7.90 -5.50
N LEU A 106 1.12 9.11 -5.30
CA LEU A 106 0.36 10.23 -4.76
C LEU A 106 -0.58 10.88 -5.80
N ASP A 107 -0.48 10.52 -7.08
CA ASP A 107 -1.43 10.90 -8.11
C ASP A 107 -2.62 9.93 -8.14
N LEU A 108 -3.65 10.25 -7.35
CA LEU A 108 -4.77 9.34 -7.06
C LEU A 108 -5.84 9.40 -8.14
N ASN A 109 -6.19 8.23 -8.71
CA ASN A 109 -7.31 8.09 -9.62
C ASN A 109 -8.60 7.71 -8.85
N PHE A 110 -9.56 8.62 -8.79
CA PHE A 110 -10.86 8.39 -8.12
C PHE A 110 -11.89 7.68 -9.01
N ASP A 111 -11.68 7.65 -10.33
CA ASP A 111 -12.58 7.04 -11.32
C ASP A 111 -12.35 5.52 -11.50
N LEU A 112 -11.47 4.92 -10.68
CA LEU A 112 -11.24 3.49 -10.69
C LEU A 112 -12.53 2.72 -10.38
N LYS A 113 -12.76 1.67 -11.15
CA LYS A 113 -13.87 0.73 -10.94
C LYS A 113 -13.30 -0.60 -10.46
N ALA A 114 -14.10 -1.33 -9.69
CA ALA A 114 -13.79 -2.72 -9.37
C ALA A 114 -13.65 -3.52 -10.68
N ASP A 115 -12.49 -4.16 -10.87
CA ASP A 115 -12.18 -4.97 -12.05
C ASP A 115 -11.93 -6.42 -11.63
N THR A 116 -12.68 -7.33 -12.23
CA THR A 116 -12.63 -8.77 -11.93
C THR A 116 -11.49 -9.50 -12.65
N LEU A 117 -10.76 -8.86 -13.58
CA LEU A 117 -9.72 -9.51 -14.41
C LEU A 117 -8.28 -9.27 -13.93
N ILE A 118 -8.10 -8.79 -12.71
CA ILE A 118 -6.78 -8.48 -12.14
C ILE A 118 -5.97 -9.75 -11.86
N ASP A 119 -4.76 -9.84 -12.43
CA ASP A 119 -3.79 -10.91 -12.17
C ASP A 119 -2.63 -10.43 -11.29
N PHE A 120 -2.66 -10.77 -9.99
CA PHE A 120 -1.56 -10.45 -9.06
C PHE A 120 -0.27 -11.23 -9.31
N ARG A 121 -0.31 -12.26 -10.17
CA ARG A 121 0.87 -13.01 -10.62
C ARG A 121 1.61 -12.29 -11.75
N ASN A 122 1.16 -11.11 -12.17
CA ASN A 122 1.91 -10.24 -13.06
C ASN A 122 2.91 -9.37 -12.28
N TYR A 123 4.18 -9.75 -12.32
CA TYR A 123 5.28 -9.06 -11.64
C TYR A 123 6.06 -8.11 -12.56
N ASN A 124 5.51 -7.69 -13.70
CA ASN A 124 6.22 -6.83 -14.66
C ASN A 124 6.28 -5.36 -14.23
N PHE A 125 5.56 -4.98 -13.18
CA PHE A 125 5.38 -3.58 -12.80
C PHE A 125 6.45 -3.02 -11.87
N GLY A 126 7.39 -3.82 -11.38
CA GLY A 126 8.32 -3.39 -10.35
C GLY A 126 9.77 -3.34 -10.81
N SER A 127 10.51 -2.38 -10.25
CA SER A 127 11.96 -2.35 -10.33
C SER A 127 12.53 -3.21 -9.19
N TYR A 128 12.53 -4.53 -9.41
CA TYR A 128 12.92 -5.49 -8.38
C TYR A 128 14.43 -5.71 -8.30
N SER A 129 14.95 -5.80 -7.07
CA SER A 129 16.31 -6.31 -6.79
C SER A 129 16.48 -7.79 -7.13
N PHE A 130 15.39 -8.52 -7.36
CA PHE A 130 15.36 -9.94 -7.72
C PHE A 130 14.86 -10.11 -9.16
N SER A 131 15.42 -11.08 -9.87
CA SER A 131 14.79 -11.68 -11.03
C SER A 131 13.74 -12.66 -10.54
N LEU A 132 12.51 -12.49 -11.03
CA LEU A 132 11.34 -13.26 -10.61
C LEU A 132 10.98 -14.23 -11.73
N TYR A 133 10.84 -15.50 -11.38
CA TYR A 133 10.44 -16.55 -12.30
C TYR A 133 9.21 -17.26 -11.75
N LYS A 134 8.11 -17.19 -12.50
CA LYS A 134 6.82 -17.79 -12.15
C LYS A 134 6.83 -19.28 -12.46
N ASP A 135 6.15 -20.07 -11.62
CA ASP A 135 5.89 -21.51 -11.80
C ASP A 135 7.16 -22.35 -12.08
N THR A 136 8.32 -21.90 -11.56
CA THR A 136 9.61 -22.58 -11.72
C THR A 136 10.30 -22.83 -10.38
N THR A 137 11.21 -23.79 -10.36
CA THR A 137 12.07 -24.12 -9.22
C THR A 137 13.53 -23.84 -9.55
N LEU A 138 14.39 -23.75 -8.53
CA LEU A 138 15.82 -23.58 -8.75
C LEU A 138 16.39 -24.71 -9.62
N TYR A 139 15.98 -25.96 -9.36
CA TYR A 139 16.41 -27.11 -10.15
C TYR A 139 16.09 -26.97 -11.64
N ARG A 140 14.85 -26.57 -11.99
CA ARG A 140 14.44 -26.36 -13.39
C ARG A 140 15.20 -25.21 -14.04
N HIS A 141 15.42 -24.12 -13.31
CA HIS A 141 16.17 -22.98 -13.80
C HIS A 141 17.63 -23.36 -14.14
N LEU A 142 18.30 -24.06 -13.21
CA LEU A 142 19.69 -24.50 -13.38
C LEU A 142 19.88 -25.54 -14.49
N ALA A 143 18.85 -26.30 -14.84
CA ALA A 143 18.92 -27.24 -15.97
C ALA A 143 19.17 -26.55 -17.33
N THR A 144 18.93 -25.24 -17.41
CA THR A 144 19.03 -24.44 -18.65
C THR A 144 20.13 -23.37 -18.63
N MET A 145 20.86 -23.22 -17.53
CA MET A 145 21.93 -22.22 -17.39
C MET A 145 23.19 -22.80 -16.73
N THR A 146 24.36 -22.54 -17.32
CA THR A 146 25.65 -22.90 -16.74
C THR A 146 26.20 -21.82 -15.79
N LEU A 147 26.63 -22.29 -14.63
CA LEU A 147 27.14 -21.61 -13.42
C LEU A 147 28.39 -20.72 -13.65
N PRO A 148 28.65 -19.69 -12.80
CA PRO A 148 28.67 -19.79 -11.33
C PRO A 148 27.62 -18.95 -10.56
N PHE A 149 26.92 -19.60 -9.63
CA PHE A 149 25.89 -19.03 -8.72
C PHE A 149 26.46 -18.54 -7.37
N ASN A 150 27.77 -18.62 -7.15
CA ASN A 150 28.36 -18.59 -5.80
C ASN A 150 28.21 -17.28 -5.01
N GLN A 151 27.50 -16.26 -5.52
CA GLN A 151 27.32 -14.97 -4.85
C GLN A 151 25.88 -14.46 -4.82
N THR A 152 24.89 -15.28 -5.22
CA THR A 152 23.52 -14.80 -5.41
C THR A 152 22.56 -15.38 -4.38
N LYS A 153 21.81 -14.54 -3.68
CA LYS A 153 20.73 -15.02 -2.79
C LYS A 153 19.58 -15.60 -3.63
N VAL A 154 19.18 -16.82 -3.28
CA VAL A 154 18.04 -17.52 -3.89
C VAL A 154 16.93 -17.66 -2.87
N VAL A 155 15.70 -17.37 -3.27
CA VAL A 155 14.49 -17.63 -2.49
C VAL A 155 13.51 -18.40 -3.37
N GLU A 156 13.08 -19.57 -2.91
CA GLU A 156 12.10 -20.41 -3.59
C GLU A 156 10.80 -20.43 -2.78
N LEU A 157 9.71 -20.06 -3.44
CA LEU A 157 8.32 -20.08 -2.96
C LEU A 157 7.53 -21.13 -3.76
N GLU A 158 6.32 -21.44 -3.32
CA GLU A 158 5.49 -22.51 -3.92
C GLU A 158 5.34 -22.37 -5.45
N ASN A 159 5.05 -21.17 -5.95
CA ASN A 159 4.92 -20.90 -7.39
C ASN A 159 5.89 -19.82 -7.91
N MET A 160 6.98 -19.56 -7.21
CA MET A 160 7.92 -18.52 -7.60
C MET A 160 9.36 -18.79 -7.16
N LEU A 161 10.28 -18.63 -8.11
CA LEU A 161 11.71 -18.54 -7.84
C LEU A 161 12.16 -17.09 -7.92
N MET A 162 12.89 -16.63 -6.91
CA MET A 162 13.54 -15.33 -6.87
C MET A 162 15.05 -15.50 -6.82
N ILE A 163 15.76 -14.87 -7.74
CA ILE A 163 17.22 -14.87 -7.78
C ILE A 163 17.69 -13.42 -7.72
N GLU A 164 18.49 -13.08 -6.72
CA GLU A 164 19.00 -11.71 -6.54
C GLU A 164 19.78 -11.24 -7.78
N LYS A 165 19.60 -9.99 -8.19
CA LYS A 165 20.33 -9.41 -9.32
C LYS A 165 21.69 -8.92 -8.84
N ALA A 166 22.72 -9.16 -9.64
CA ALA A 166 24.06 -8.62 -9.39
C ALA A 166 24.07 -7.08 -9.34
N THR A 167 23.23 -6.44 -10.16
CA THR A 167 23.01 -4.99 -10.13
C THR A 167 21.58 -4.73 -9.68
N LYS A 168 21.43 -4.08 -8.53
CA LYS A 168 20.13 -3.69 -8.00
C LYS A 168 19.65 -2.37 -8.63
N PRO A 169 18.33 -2.17 -8.79
CA PRO A 169 17.82 -0.91 -9.26
C PRO A 169 18.16 0.25 -8.32
N THR A 170 18.47 1.41 -8.90
CA THR A 170 18.65 2.65 -8.15
C THR A 170 17.29 3.28 -7.86
N ASN A 171 17.00 3.55 -6.59
CA ASN A 171 15.77 4.22 -6.18
C ASN A 171 16.13 5.54 -5.48
N ASN A 172 15.73 6.68 -6.04
CA ASN A 172 15.92 7.98 -5.40
C ASN A 172 14.67 8.34 -4.58
N MET A 173 14.77 8.23 -3.26
CA MET A 173 13.64 8.37 -2.33
C MET A 173 13.92 9.33 -1.16
N ALA A 174 14.99 10.14 -1.25
CA ALA A 174 15.50 10.91 -0.10
C ALA A 174 14.45 11.84 0.54
N THR A 175 13.51 12.39 -0.23
CA THR A 175 12.43 13.26 0.27
C THR A 175 11.15 12.51 0.67
N TYR A 176 11.08 11.20 0.40
CA TYR A 176 9.88 10.39 0.52
C TYR A 176 10.01 9.20 1.48
N GLU A 177 11.13 9.06 2.19
CA GLU A 177 11.42 7.89 3.05
C GLU A 177 10.27 7.52 4.00
N ASN A 178 9.69 8.52 4.68
CA ASN A 178 8.59 8.31 5.62
C ASN A 178 7.28 7.89 4.92
N ILE A 179 6.95 8.52 3.79
CA ILE A 179 5.76 8.19 3.01
C ILE A 179 5.89 6.76 2.45
N PHE A 180 7.05 6.43 1.88
CA PHE A 180 7.35 5.11 1.35
C PHE A 180 7.24 4.03 2.43
N SER A 181 7.83 4.25 3.61
CA SER A 181 7.80 3.28 4.71
C SER A 181 6.38 2.98 5.17
N LYS A 182 5.52 4.00 5.28
CA LYS A 182 4.09 3.82 5.64
C LYS A 182 3.30 3.14 4.52
N TYR A 183 3.55 3.57 3.28
CA TYR A 183 2.90 2.98 2.11
C TYR A 183 3.25 1.49 1.97
N SER A 184 4.52 1.13 2.13
CA SER A 184 4.98 -0.26 2.10
C SER A 184 4.21 -1.10 3.14
N ALA A 185 4.17 -0.66 4.40
CA ALA A 185 3.42 -1.36 5.44
C ALA A 185 1.92 -1.50 5.12
N ASN A 186 1.29 -0.43 4.61
CA ASN A 186 -0.11 -0.45 4.24
C ASN A 186 -0.38 -1.40 3.06
N ARG A 187 0.46 -1.38 2.01
CA ARG A 187 0.33 -2.29 0.87
C ARG A 187 0.43 -3.75 1.29
N LEU A 188 1.38 -4.08 2.17
CA LEU A 188 1.51 -5.43 2.71
C LEU A 188 0.24 -5.86 3.44
N TYR A 189 -0.30 -4.99 4.29
CA TYR A 189 -1.56 -5.24 4.97
C TYR A 189 -2.73 -5.49 4.01
N VAL A 190 -2.87 -4.66 2.97
CA VAL A 190 -3.90 -4.81 1.94
C VAL A 190 -3.75 -6.13 1.16
N LEU A 191 -2.53 -6.45 0.70
CA LEU A 191 -2.28 -7.70 -0.04
C LEU A 191 -2.57 -8.94 0.82
N ASN A 192 -2.22 -8.92 2.10
CA ASN A 192 -2.55 -10.00 3.03
C ASN A 192 -4.07 -10.13 3.23
N PHE A 193 -4.79 -9.01 3.39
CA PHE A 193 -6.25 -9.00 3.50
C PHE A 193 -6.93 -9.61 2.26
N LEU A 194 -6.35 -9.37 1.07
CA LEU A 194 -6.79 -9.94 -0.19
C LEU A 194 -6.44 -11.43 -0.35
N GLY A 195 -5.53 -11.97 0.48
CA GLY A 195 -5.04 -13.34 0.38
C GLY A 195 -3.85 -13.52 -0.58
N GLU A 196 -3.30 -12.42 -1.11
CA GLU A 196 -2.22 -12.40 -2.09
C GLU A 196 -0.84 -12.54 -1.42
N LYS A 197 -0.64 -13.62 -0.67
CA LYS A 197 0.52 -13.83 0.22
C LYS A 197 1.86 -13.86 -0.51
N GLU A 198 1.93 -14.55 -1.65
CA GLU A 198 3.15 -14.60 -2.48
C GLU A 198 3.51 -13.20 -3.00
N ARG A 199 2.52 -12.44 -3.48
CA ARG A 199 2.73 -11.07 -3.92
C ARG A 199 3.17 -10.16 -2.77
N ALA A 200 2.50 -10.24 -1.62
CA ALA A 200 2.88 -9.50 -0.42
C ALA A 200 4.34 -9.76 -0.04
N PHE A 201 4.77 -11.02 -0.10
CA PHE A 201 6.15 -11.39 0.20
C PHE A 201 7.15 -10.77 -0.78
N VAL A 202 6.89 -10.85 -2.09
CA VAL A 202 7.75 -10.27 -3.13
C VAL A 202 7.87 -8.74 -2.96
N GLU A 203 6.75 -8.06 -2.75
CA GLU A 203 6.74 -6.61 -2.53
C GLU A 203 7.46 -6.23 -1.24
N ALA A 204 7.30 -7.01 -0.15
CA ALA A 204 8.02 -6.77 1.09
C ALA A 204 9.54 -6.89 0.91
N MET A 205 10.00 -7.93 0.20
CA MET A 205 11.43 -8.09 -0.11
C MET A 205 11.95 -6.91 -0.93
N ASN A 206 11.18 -6.47 -1.91
CA ASN A 206 11.56 -5.34 -2.75
C ASN A 206 11.64 -4.03 -1.97
N ASP A 207 10.59 -3.72 -1.22
CA ASP A 207 10.50 -2.49 -0.43
C ASP A 207 11.58 -2.45 0.63
N TYR A 208 11.91 -3.59 1.22
CA TYR A 208 12.92 -3.63 2.25
C TYR A 208 14.31 -3.33 1.70
N ASP A 209 14.64 -3.83 0.51
CA ASP A 209 15.88 -3.44 -0.18
C ASP A 209 15.94 -1.94 -0.46
N ILE A 210 14.79 -1.29 -0.71
CA ILE A 210 14.70 0.16 -0.85
C ILE A 210 14.89 0.84 0.51
N ILE A 211 14.17 0.41 1.55
CA ILE A 211 14.22 1.01 2.90
C ILE A 211 15.62 0.95 3.49
N LYS A 212 16.39 -0.11 3.24
CA LYS A 212 17.80 -0.20 3.67
C LYS A 212 18.68 0.94 3.18
N THR A 213 18.30 1.59 2.08
CA THR A 213 19.06 2.72 1.52
C THR A 213 18.76 4.05 2.24
N PHE A 214 17.69 4.12 3.02
CA PHE A 214 17.20 5.33 3.65
C PHE A 214 18.07 5.78 4.81
N GLU A 215 18.19 7.09 4.99
CA GLU A 215 18.92 7.67 6.13
C GLU A 215 18.27 7.32 7.46
N MET A 216 16.92 7.24 7.50
CA MET A 216 16.22 6.79 8.70
C MET A 216 16.57 5.34 9.11
N TYR A 217 16.82 4.46 8.14
CA TYR A 217 17.25 3.09 8.41
C TYR A 217 18.70 3.07 8.90
N LYS A 218 19.61 3.76 8.20
CA LYS A 218 21.04 3.83 8.59
C LYS A 218 21.25 4.34 10.01
N LYS A 219 20.42 5.29 10.45
CA LYS A 219 20.48 5.86 11.81
C LYS A 219 19.92 4.94 12.90
N SER A 220 19.00 4.03 12.57
CA SER A 220 18.28 3.23 13.57
C SER A 220 17.83 1.87 13.01
N PRO A 221 18.75 1.00 12.58
CA PRO A 221 18.41 -0.25 11.90
C PRO A 221 17.60 -1.21 12.78
N ALA A 222 17.84 -1.20 14.09
CA ALA A 222 17.12 -2.05 15.06
C ALA A 222 15.61 -1.77 15.17
N MET A 223 15.12 -0.63 14.66
CA MET A 223 13.68 -0.32 14.63
C MET A 223 12.94 -1.04 13.50
N PHE A 224 13.67 -1.66 12.57
CA PHE A 224 13.09 -2.33 11.41
C PHE A 224 13.28 -3.85 11.54
N ASP A 225 12.19 -4.59 11.82
CA ASP A 225 12.23 -6.06 11.75
C ASP A 225 12.20 -6.50 10.29
N ASP A 226 13.39 -6.87 9.82
CA ASP A 226 13.73 -7.04 8.42
C ASP A 226 14.26 -8.39 8.02
N THR A 227 14.29 -9.25 9.01
CA THR A 227 14.54 -10.65 8.81
C THR A 227 13.42 -11.22 7.94
N TYR A 228 13.75 -12.24 7.14
CA TYR A 228 12.76 -13.04 6.40
C TYR A 228 11.62 -13.49 7.32
N THR A 229 11.95 -13.86 8.57
CA THR A 229 10.99 -14.22 9.62
C THR A 229 10.13 -13.03 10.07
N GLY A 230 10.70 -11.83 10.18
CA GLY A 230 10.00 -10.59 10.52
C GLY A 230 9.01 -10.15 9.44
N ILE A 231 9.43 -10.26 8.18
CA ILE A 231 8.56 -10.05 7.02
C ILE A 231 7.44 -11.09 7.01
N LEU A 232 7.77 -12.37 7.20
CA LEU A 232 6.77 -13.45 7.28
C LEU A 232 5.79 -13.29 8.45
N LYS A 233 6.21 -12.77 9.60
CA LYS A 233 5.31 -12.47 10.73
C LYS A 233 4.30 -11.37 10.36
N LYS A 234 4.72 -10.37 9.58
CA LYS A 234 3.84 -9.30 9.08
C LYS A 234 2.90 -9.78 7.97
N THR A 235 3.22 -10.89 7.30
CA THR A 235 2.38 -11.51 6.25
C THR A 235 1.59 -12.74 6.70
N LYS A 236 1.78 -13.19 7.95
CA LYS A 236 0.99 -14.22 8.61
C LYS A 236 0.14 -13.58 9.70
N VAL A 237 -1.01 -13.04 9.32
CA VAL A 237 -2.17 -12.96 10.22
C VAL A 237 -2.97 -14.24 10.03
#